data_AF-A0A518BBF8-F1
#
_entry.id   AF-A0A518BBF8-F1
#
_cell.length_a   1.000
_cell.length_b   1.000
_cell.length_c   1.000
_cell.angle_alpha   90.00
_cell.angle_beta   90.00
_cell.angle_gamma   90.00
#
_symmetry.space_group_name_H-M   'P 1'
#
loop_
_entity.id
_entity.type
_entity.pdbx_description
1 polymer ?
#
loop_
_entity_poly.entity_id
_entity_poly.type
_entity_poly.pdbx_seq_one_letter_code
_entity_poly.pdbx_strand_id
1 'polypeptide(L)'
;MSPLGQRPLWLVRRPRRRSGLSASAAGAELSKEAVRLFEMQLWCWGLDIRAARDNLLLTYGLERQRPPSDECGSSFYRGRFDDLDVGLWGFGVVVALPTEGSLFVRRYHSPVRCSCSCELPDGVHSPDDIRGFKSPRASADLQRAHRLLHRLFAWIADYERWVRESLGKGYRTQCVTKWSRYRGEESTTIPEQWEALTCVSG
;
A
#
# COMPACT_ATOMS: atom_id res chain seq x y z
N MET A 1 -31.23 -52.43 7.31
CA MET A 1 -31.15 -51.57 6.11
C MET A 1 -31.83 -50.23 6.39
N SER A 2 -31.00 -49.23 6.64
CA SER A 2 -31.17 -47.75 6.66
C SER A 2 -29.98 -47.21 7.51
N PRO A 3 -29.45 -45.98 7.32
CA PRO A 3 -30.06 -44.83 6.67
C PRO A 3 -29.15 -44.01 5.70
N LEU A 4 -29.77 -43.02 5.07
CA LEU A 4 -29.21 -41.81 4.46
C LEU A 4 -28.07 -41.21 5.31
N GLY A 5 -27.00 -40.72 4.66
CA GLY A 5 -25.96 -39.98 5.39
C GLY A 5 -24.84 -39.38 4.55
N GLN A 6 -24.97 -38.08 4.27
CA GLN A 6 -23.90 -37.08 4.25
C GLN A 6 -23.00 -36.97 2.99
N ARG A 7 -23.33 -35.93 2.19
CA ARG A 7 -22.38 -35.26 1.28
C ARG A 7 -21.41 -34.43 2.14
N PRO A 8 -20.08 -34.48 1.91
CA PRO A 8 -19.14 -33.67 2.69
C PRO A 8 -19.31 -32.17 2.40
N LEU A 9 -19.52 -31.40 3.47
CA LEU A 9 -19.40 -29.95 3.52
C LEU A 9 -17.92 -29.56 3.50
N TRP A 10 -17.35 -29.41 2.31
CA TRP A 10 -16.20 -28.51 2.11
C TRP A 10 -16.58 -27.52 1.01
N LEU A 11 -17.52 -26.64 1.34
CA LEU A 11 -17.53 -25.34 0.71
C LEU A 11 -16.31 -24.62 1.26
N VAL A 12 -15.15 -24.80 0.61
CA VAL A 12 -14.06 -23.83 0.73
C VAL A 12 -14.71 -22.50 0.38
N ARG A 13 -15.00 -21.70 1.41
CA ARG A 13 -15.48 -20.33 1.24
C ARG A 13 -14.39 -19.65 0.44
N ARG A 14 -14.57 -19.60 -0.89
CA ARG A 14 -13.76 -18.74 -1.74
C ARG A 14 -13.85 -17.35 -1.10
N PRO A 15 -12.72 -16.73 -0.72
CA PRO A 15 -12.77 -15.38 -0.17
C PRO A 15 -13.55 -14.52 -1.16
N ARG A 16 -14.57 -13.81 -0.66
CA ARG A 16 -15.31 -12.85 -1.48
C ARG A 16 -14.27 -11.92 -2.09
N ARG A 17 -14.13 -11.93 -3.42
CA ARG A 17 -13.31 -10.97 -4.17
C ARG A 17 -13.82 -9.57 -3.79
N ARG A 18 -12.96 -8.74 -3.20
CA ARG A 18 -13.28 -7.40 -2.73
C ARG A 18 -12.29 -6.44 -3.37
N SER A 19 -12.80 -5.44 -4.10
CA SER A 19 -11.97 -4.36 -4.62
C SER A 19 -11.30 -3.61 -3.46
N GLY A 20 -10.03 -3.22 -3.63
CA GLY A 20 -9.36 -2.33 -2.69
C GLY A 20 -9.90 -0.90 -2.67
N LEU A 21 -10.79 -0.56 -3.61
CA LEU A 21 -11.42 0.75 -3.76
C LEU A 21 -12.95 0.65 -3.64
N SER A 22 -13.55 1.64 -2.98
CA SER A 22 -14.99 1.90 -2.94
C SER A 22 -15.25 3.31 -3.43
N ALA A 23 -16.32 3.53 -4.19
CA ALA A 23 -16.82 4.88 -4.42
C ALA A 23 -17.57 5.38 -3.17
N SER A 24 -17.43 6.66 -2.85
CA SER A 24 -18.20 7.37 -1.82
C SER A 24 -18.63 8.75 -2.32
N ALA A 25 -19.50 9.42 -1.56
CA ALA A 25 -19.87 10.80 -1.84
C ALA A 25 -18.66 11.77 -1.80
N ALA A 26 -17.57 11.39 -1.14
CA ALA A 26 -16.34 12.17 -1.05
C ALA A 26 -15.33 11.87 -2.18
N GLY A 27 -15.56 10.83 -2.99
CA GLY A 27 -14.71 10.40 -4.10
C GLY A 27 -14.32 8.92 -4.01
N ALA A 28 -13.15 8.57 -4.54
CA ALA A 28 -12.60 7.23 -4.37
C ALA A 28 -12.03 7.06 -2.95
N GLU A 29 -12.47 6.02 -2.26
CA GLU A 29 -12.01 5.66 -0.93
C GLU A 29 -11.39 4.27 -0.93
N LEU A 30 -10.35 4.09 -0.11
CA LEU A 30 -9.85 2.76 0.17
C LEU A 30 -10.93 1.95 0.91
N SER A 31 -11.05 0.66 0.56
CA SER A 31 -11.85 -0.26 1.35
C SER A 31 -11.30 -0.33 2.79
N LYS A 32 -12.14 -0.68 3.77
CA LYS A 32 -11.70 -0.82 5.17
C LYS A 32 -10.50 -1.78 5.32
N GLU A 33 -10.46 -2.80 4.48
CA GLU A 33 -9.35 -3.76 4.45
C GLU A 33 -8.08 -3.12 3.90
N ALA A 34 -8.18 -2.40 2.77
CA ALA A 34 -7.04 -1.68 2.20
C ALA A 34 -6.49 -0.61 3.15
N VAL A 35 -7.34 0.12 3.87
CA VAL A 35 -6.91 1.08 4.91
C VAL A 35 -6.11 0.36 6.00
N ARG A 36 -6.63 -0.75 6.52
CA ARG A 36 -5.97 -1.53 7.58
C ARG A 36 -4.61 -2.06 7.13
N LEU A 37 -4.54 -2.68 5.95
CA LEU A 37 -3.29 -3.19 5.38
C LEU A 37 -2.29 -2.06 5.13
N PHE A 38 -2.75 -0.91 4.63
CA PHE A 38 -1.88 0.23 4.36
C PHE A 38 -1.27 0.83 5.64
N GLU A 39 -2.06 0.92 6.71
CA GLU A 39 -1.54 1.34 8.03
C GLU A 39 -0.50 0.36 8.59
N MET A 40 -0.76 -0.94 8.45
CA MET A 40 0.18 -2.00 8.82
C MET A 40 1.47 -1.89 7.98
N GLN A 41 1.35 -1.62 6.69
CA GLN A 41 2.50 -1.50 5.80
C GLN A 41 3.37 -0.30 6.15
N LEU A 42 2.77 0.86 6.43
CA LEU A 42 3.51 2.03 6.91
C LEU A 42 4.23 1.76 8.24
N TRP A 43 3.62 0.97 9.14
CA TRP A 43 4.29 0.49 10.34
C TRP A 43 5.49 -0.40 10.02
N CYS A 44 5.31 -1.38 9.12
CA CYS A 44 6.36 -2.29 8.69
C CYS A 44 7.53 -1.54 8.06
N TRP A 45 7.28 -0.61 7.12
CA TRP A 45 8.34 0.23 6.56
C TRP A 45 9.08 1.05 7.61
N GLY A 46 8.38 1.52 8.65
CA GLY A 46 9.00 2.21 9.78
C GLY A 46 10.00 1.33 10.56
N LEU A 47 9.77 0.02 10.61
CA LEU A 47 10.70 -0.97 11.18
C LEU A 47 11.79 -1.38 10.19
N ASP A 48 11.45 -1.49 8.91
CA ASP A 48 12.37 -1.83 7.82
C ASP A 48 13.50 -0.81 7.67
N ILE A 49 13.20 0.47 7.89
CA ILE A 49 14.19 1.56 7.94
C ILE A 49 15.21 1.35 9.07
N ARG A 50 14.82 0.65 10.13
CA ARG A 50 15.61 0.41 11.35
C ARG A 50 16.08 -1.05 11.45
N ALA A 51 15.95 -1.83 10.38
CA ALA A 51 16.32 -3.23 10.42
C ALA A 51 17.81 -3.38 10.77
N ALA A 52 18.14 -4.45 11.50
CA ALA A 52 19.40 -4.56 12.24
C ALA A 52 20.67 -4.58 11.35
N ARG A 53 20.53 -4.92 10.06
CA ARG A 53 21.64 -4.92 9.11
C ARG A 53 21.68 -3.65 8.29
N ASP A 54 20.58 -3.34 7.60
CA ASP A 54 20.50 -2.22 6.66
C ASP A 54 19.07 -1.70 6.58
N ASN A 55 18.92 -0.47 6.09
CA ASN A 55 17.62 0.06 5.72
C ASN A 55 17.08 -0.72 4.51
N LEU A 56 16.04 -1.53 4.71
CA LEU A 56 15.56 -2.43 3.66
C LEU A 56 14.96 -1.67 2.47
N LEU A 57 14.44 -0.45 2.67
CA LEU A 57 13.97 0.38 1.55
C LEU A 57 15.12 0.75 0.61
N LEU A 58 16.29 1.08 1.18
CA LEU A 58 17.49 1.35 0.38
C LEU A 58 17.99 0.10 -0.32
N THR A 59 17.98 -1.03 0.39
CA THR A 59 18.43 -2.32 -0.15
C THR A 59 17.52 -2.79 -1.29
N TYR A 60 16.22 -2.50 -1.22
CA TYR A 60 15.26 -2.81 -2.27
C TYR A 60 15.39 -1.92 -3.51
N GLY A 61 16.13 -0.80 -3.43
CA GLY A 61 16.39 0.09 -4.55
C GLY A 61 15.75 1.47 -4.45
N LEU A 62 15.21 1.88 -3.30
CA LEU A 62 14.82 3.26 -3.07
C LEU A 62 16.04 4.12 -2.70
N GLU A 63 15.97 5.40 -3.04
CA GLU A 63 16.90 6.43 -2.59
C GLU A 63 16.26 7.25 -1.47
N ARG A 64 17.08 7.72 -0.53
CA ARG A 64 16.61 8.56 0.59
C ARG A 64 17.03 10.01 0.37
N GLN A 65 16.05 10.90 0.30
CA GLN A 65 16.22 12.34 0.40
C GLN A 65 15.84 12.79 1.82
N ARG A 66 16.80 13.41 2.52
CA ARG A 66 16.56 13.98 3.86
C ARG A 66 16.04 15.41 3.72
N PRO A 67 15.18 15.89 4.63
CA PRO A 67 14.91 17.31 4.73
C PRO A 67 16.24 18.07 4.97
N PRO A 68 16.31 19.36 4.57
CA PRO A 68 17.41 20.25 4.95
C PRO A 68 17.64 20.20 6.47
N SER A 69 18.90 20.34 6.91
CA SER A 69 19.35 20.09 8.29
C SER A 69 18.60 20.86 9.39
N ASP A 70 17.88 21.92 9.00
CA ASP A 70 17.27 22.89 9.90
C ASP A 70 15.74 22.73 9.95
N GLU A 71 15.18 21.78 9.18
CA GLU A 71 13.74 21.53 9.11
C GLU A 71 13.35 20.21 9.78
N CYS A 72 12.34 20.29 10.66
CA CYS A 72 11.68 19.10 11.18
C CYS A 72 10.81 18.48 10.07
N GLY A 73 11.21 17.33 9.52
CA GLY A 73 10.52 16.73 8.38
C GLY A 73 10.68 15.21 8.28
N SER A 74 9.78 14.58 7.52
CA SER A 74 9.93 13.16 7.18
C SER A 74 10.96 13.00 6.08
N SER A 75 11.86 12.00 6.20
CA SER A 75 12.68 11.59 5.06
C SER A 75 11.77 11.10 3.93
N PHE A 76 12.09 11.49 2.70
CA PHE A 76 11.43 11.04 1.49
C PHE A 76 12.23 9.89 0.91
N TYR A 77 11.57 8.75 0.68
CA TYR A 77 12.16 7.63 -0.03
C TYR A 77 11.54 7.54 -1.42
N ARG A 78 12.35 7.54 -2.46
CA ARG A 78 11.87 7.51 -3.85
C ARG A 78 12.58 6.45 -4.66
N GLY A 79 11.88 5.86 -5.63
CA GLY A 79 12.48 4.91 -6.55
C GLY A 79 11.60 4.72 -7.78
N ARG A 80 12.19 4.14 -8.82
CA ARG A 80 11.48 3.77 -10.03
C ARG A 80 11.54 2.26 -10.21
N PHE A 81 10.37 1.65 -10.40
CA PHE A 81 10.21 0.21 -10.58
C PHE A 81 9.41 0.00 -11.87
N ASP A 82 10.11 -0.40 -12.94
CA ASP A 82 9.61 -0.40 -14.31
C ASP A 82 9.10 1.01 -14.76
N ASP A 83 7.79 1.14 -14.91
CA ASP A 83 7.07 2.36 -15.23
C ASP A 83 6.44 3.04 -14.01
N LEU A 84 6.57 2.48 -12.81
CA LEU A 84 5.98 3.04 -11.59
C LEU A 84 7.03 3.84 -10.82
N ASP A 85 6.84 5.16 -10.74
CA ASP A 85 7.57 5.99 -9.79
C ASP A 85 6.87 5.91 -8.43
N VAL A 86 7.63 5.63 -7.38
CA VAL A 86 7.13 5.45 -6.01
C VAL A 86 7.81 6.44 -5.10
N GLY A 87 7.02 7.12 -4.28
CA GLY A 87 7.48 8.04 -3.25
C GLY A 87 6.84 7.75 -1.90
N LEU A 88 7.65 7.62 -0.84
CA LEU A 88 7.21 7.24 0.51
C LEU A 88 7.65 8.28 1.55
N TRP A 89 6.73 8.58 2.47
CA TRP A 89 6.99 9.32 3.70
C TRP A 89 6.38 8.58 4.90
N GLY A 90 6.75 9.01 6.11
CA GLY A 90 6.08 8.54 7.34
C GLY A 90 4.58 8.89 7.42
N PHE A 91 4.10 9.79 6.55
CA PHE A 91 2.72 10.27 6.49
C PHE A 91 1.92 9.79 5.27
N GLY A 92 2.51 9.04 4.34
CA GLY A 92 1.79 8.60 3.14
C GLY A 92 2.68 8.12 2.01
N VAL A 93 2.04 7.80 0.89
CA VAL A 93 2.67 7.30 -0.32
C VAL A 93 2.12 8.07 -1.51
N VAL A 94 2.99 8.35 -2.48
CA VAL A 94 2.59 8.78 -3.80
C VAL A 94 3.11 7.79 -4.83
N VAL A 95 2.32 7.52 -5.86
CA VAL A 95 2.77 6.79 -7.04
C VAL A 95 2.43 7.58 -8.29
N ALA A 96 3.27 7.48 -9.31
CA ALA A 96 3.04 8.08 -10.60
C ALA A 96 3.33 7.08 -11.72
N LEU A 97 2.53 7.15 -12.77
CA LEU A 97 2.71 6.39 -14.00
C LEU A 97 2.89 7.37 -15.17
N PRO A 98 3.73 7.04 -16.16
CA PRO A 98 3.82 7.78 -17.39
C PRO A 98 2.44 7.96 -18.01
N THR A 99 2.09 9.18 -18.39
CA THR A 99 0.85 9.55 -19.09
C THR A 99 -0.47 9.36 -18.32
N GLU A 100 -0.47 8.65 -17.18
CA GLU A 100 -1.68 8.42 -16.40
C GLU A 100 -1.85 9.39 -15.22
N GLY A 101 -0.78 10.06 -14.79
CA GLY A 101 -0.79 10.97 -13.66
C GLY A 101 -0.31 10.31 -12.37
N SER A 102 -0.75 10.84 -11.23
CA SER A 102 -0.27 10.42 -9.92
C SER A 102 -1.39 10.30 -8.89
N LEU A 103 -1.13 9.47 -7.88
CA LEU A 103 -2.04 9.16 -6.78
C LEU A 103 -1.31 9.33 -5.46
N PHE A 104 -1.90 10.08 -4.54
CA PHE A 104 -1.46 10.20 -3.17
C PHE A 104 -2.43 9.49 -2.21
N VAL A 105 -1.88 8.64 -1.37
CA VAL A 105 -2.57 7.95 -0.28
C VAL A 105 -1.97 8.41 1.05
N ARG A 106 -2.78 9.10 1.87
CA ARG A 106 -2.34 9.60 3.17
C ARG A 106 -2.47 8.52 4.24
N ARG A 107 -1.53 8.48 5.18
CA ARG A 107 -1.63 7.69 6.40
C ARG A 107 -2.88 8.10 7.19
N TYR A 108 -3.67 7.13 7.63
CA TYR A 108 -4.90 7.30 8.43
C TYR A 108 -6.08 8.03 7.74
N HIS A 109 -5.96 8.45 6.48
CA HIS A 109 -7.00 9.28 5.85
C HIS A 109 -7.38 8.78 4.46
N SER A 110 -8.69 8.62 4.29
CA SER A 110 -9.41 8.51 3.02
C SER A 110 -10.25 9.79 2.87
N PRO A 111 -10.43 10.37 1.68
CA PRO A 111 -10.24 9.78 0.36
C PRO A 111 -8.80 9.82 -0.17
N VAL A 112 -8.53 8.98 -1.16
CA VAL A 112 -7.30 9.10 -1.97
C VAL A 112 -7.37 10.36 -2.82
N ARG A 113 -6.22 10.92 -3.19
CA ARG A 113 -6.15 12.14 -4.01
C ARG A 113 -5.36 11.85 -5.29
N CYS A 114 -5.81 12.35 -6.42
CA CYS A 114 -5.14 12.20 -7.72
C CYS A 114 -4.66 13.54 -8.28
N SER A 115 -3.64 13.50 -9.13
CA SER A 115 -3.20 14.62 -9.95
C SER A 115 -3.00 14.17 -11.40
N CYS A 116 -3.09 15.11 -12.34
CA CYS A 116 -2.73 14.87 -13.74
C CYS A 116 -1.21 14.92 -13.95
N SER A 117 -0.43 15.44 -12.98
CA SER A 117 1.02 15.38 -13.04
C SER A 117 1.49 13.92 -12.98
N CYS A 118 2.37 13.54 -13.89
CA CYS A 118 2.97 12.21 -13.98
C CYS A 118 4.31 12.11 -13.24
N GLU A 119 4.64 13.11 -12.42
CA GLU A 119 5.90 13.20 -11.69
C GLU A 119 5.68 13.07 -10.18
N LEU A 120 6.68 12.56 -9.47
CA LEU A 120 6.72 12.65 -8.02
C LEU A 120 6.90 14.12 -7.61
N PRO A 121 6.21 14.59 -6.57
CA PRO A 121 6.42 15.93 -6.06
C PRO A 121 7.79 16.02 -5.38
N ASP A 122 8.56 17.05 -5.71
CA ASP A 122 9.84 17.35 -5.08
C ASP A 122 9.66 18.35 -3.93
N GLY A 123 10.62 18.37 -2.99
CA GLY A 123 10.62 19.33 -1.87
C GLY A 123 9.49 19.16 -0.85
N VAL A 124 8.91 17.96 -0.75
CA VAL A 124 7.81 17.66 0.19
C VAL A 124 8.38 17.17 1.52
N HIS A 125 8.14 17.93 2.58
CA HIS A 125 8.60 17.60 3.94
C HIS A 125 7.44 17.31 4.91
N SER A 126 6.23 17.77 4.58
CA SER A 126 4.99 17.59 5.33
C SER A 126 3.81 17.21 4.43
N PRO A 127 2.69 16.70 4.98
CA PRO A 127 1.47 16.43 4.20
C PRO A 127 0.88 17.64 3.50
N ASP A 128 1.11 18.84 4.05
CA ASP A 128 0.55 20.10 3.55
C ASP A 128 1.32 20.64 2.33
N ASP A 129 2.54 20.13 2.10
CA ASP A 129 3.34 20.42 0.90
C ASP A 129 2.83 19.66 -0.34
N ILE A 130 1.98 18.63 -0.14
CA ILE A 130 1.34 17.88 -1.23
C ILE A 130 0.27 18.74 -1.91
N ARG A 131 0.71 19.52 -2.90
CA ARG A 131 -0.13 20.40 -3.73
C ARG A 131 -0.55 19.73 -5.04
N GLY A 132 -1.64 20.19 -5.65
CA GLY A 132 -2.09 19.71 -6.96
C GLY A 132 -2.81 18.35 -6.96
N PHE A 133 -2.95 17.69 -5.81
CA PHE A 133 -3.74 16.46 -5.64
C PHE A 133 -5.17 16.77 -5.19
N LYS A 134 -6.17 16.24 -5.89
CA LYS A 134 -7.60 16.46 -5.63
C LYS A 134 -8.32 15.12 -5.47
N SER A 135 -9.41 15.08 -4.69
CA SER A 135 -10.24 13.87 -4.61
C SER A 135 -10.83 13.54 -5.99
N PRO A 136 -10.69 12.29 -6.48
CA PRO A 136 -11.25 11.90 -7.77
C PRO A 136 -12.78 11.88 -7.69
N ARG A 137 -13.44 12.64 -8.57
CA ARG A 137 -14.92 12.76 -8.61
C ARG A 137 -15.50 12.40 -9.97
N ALA A 138 -14.78 12.71 -11.05
CA ALA A 138 -15.19 12.32 -12.41
C ALA A 138 -14.86 10.85 -12.67
N SER A 139 -15.66 10.20 -13.54
CA SER A 139 -15.46 8.79 -13.89
C SER A 139 -14.04 8.48 -14.38
N ALA A 140 -13.47 9.35 -15.20
CA ALA A 140 -12.08 9.21 -15.67
C ALA A 140 -11.05 9.27 -14.53
N ASP A 141 -11.25 10.17 -13.54
CA ASP A 141 -10.37 10.27 -12.37
C ASP A 141 -10.53 9.06 -11.45
N LEU A 142 -11.75 8.52 -11.31
CA LEU A 142 -12.00 7.30 -10.54
C LEU A 142 -11.32 6.08 -11.19
N GLN A 143 -11.39 5.96 -12.52
CA GLN A 143 -10.70 4.91 -13.25
C GLN A 143 -9.18 5.05 -13.13
N ARG A 144 -8.65 6.28 -13.23
CA ARG A 144 -7.23 6.57 -12.98
C ARG A 144 -6.83 6.15 -11.57
N ALA A 145 -7.59 6.57 -10.56
CA ALA A 145 -7.33 6.22 -9.16
C ALA A 145 -7.29 4.70 -8.96
N HIS A 146 -8.21 3.98 -9.59
CA HIS A 146 -8.28 2.52 -9.53
C HIS A 146 -7.03 1.86 -10.15
N ARG A 147 -6.59 2.31 -11.33
CA ARG A 147 -5.37 1.77 -11.96
C ARG A 147 -4.11 2.08 -11.13
N LEU A 148 -3.96 3.31 -10.66
CA LEU A 148 -2.82 3.70 -9.82
C LEU A 148 -2.79 2.93 -8.49
N LEU A 149 -3.95 2.69 -7.86
CA LEU A 149 -4.04 1.85 -6.66
C LEU A 149 -3.67 0.40 -6.94
N HIS A 150 -4.11 -0.15 -8.07
CA HIS A 150 -3.75 -1.50 -8.46
C HIS A 150 -2.22 -1.63 -8.62
N ARG A 151 -1.58 -0.66 -9.29
CA ARG A 151 -0.11 -0.65 -9.41
C ARG A 151 0.58 -0.49 -8.07
N LEU A 152 0.09 0.39 -7.19
CA LEU A 152 0.61 0.53 -5.82
C LEU A 152 0.52 -0.79 -5.04
N PHE A 153 -0.64 -1.45 -5.03
CA PHE A 153 -0.83 -2.69 -4.26
C PHE A 153 0.02 -3.84 -4.81
N ALA A 154 0.15 -3.94 -6.14
CA ALA A 154 1.07 -4.91 -6.75
C ALA A 154 2.51 -4.67 -6.33
N TRP A 155 2.97 -3.42 -6.38
CA TRP A 155 4.32 -3.05 -5.93
C TRP A 155 4.55 -3.34 -4.44
N ILE A 156 3.57 -3.06 -3.57
CA ILE A 156 3.68 -3.41 -2.15
C ILE A 156 3.77 -4.94 -1.97
N ALA A 157 2.98 -5.72 -2.72
CA ALA A 157 3.06 -7.17 -2.68
C ALA A 157 4.45 -7.68 -3.11
N ASP A 158 5.02 -7.11 -4.18
CA ASP A 158 6.36 -7.43 -4.66
C ASP A 158 7.44 -7.13 -3.61
N TYR A 159 7.35 -5.96 -2.97
CA TYR A 159 8.23 -5.60 -1.85
C TYR A 159 8.13 -6.60 -0.70
N GLU A 160 6.91 -6.98 -0.30
CA GLU A 160 6.69 -7.92 0.80
C GLU A 160 7.17 -9.34 0.48
N ARG A 161 7.06 -9.79 -0.79
CA ARG A 161 7.68 -11.05 -1.23
C ARG A 161 9.19 -10.99 -1.11
N TRP A 162 9.80 -9.92 -1.59
CA TRP A 162 11.24 -9.73 -1.49
C TRP A 162 11.73 -9.69 -0.03
N VAL A 163 11.01 -9.01 0.88
CA VAL A 163 11.35 -9.02 2.32
C VAL A 163 11.27 -10.43 2.89
N ARG A 164 10.21 -11.18 2.54
CA ARG A 164 10.02 -12.57 2.97
C ARG A 164 11.15 -13.48 2.46
N GLU A 165 11.61 -13.29 1.23
CA GLU A 165 12.73 -14.04 0.64
C GLU A 165 14.07 -13.66 1.28
N SER A 166 14.26 -12.37 1.58
CA SER A 166 15.53 -11.84 2.10
C SER A 166 15.74 -12.12 3.60
N LEU A 167 14.68 -12.09 4.40
CA LEU A 167 14.75 -12.20 5.87
C LEU A 167 13.97 -13.39 6.45
N GLY A 168 13.28 -14.14 5.60
CA GLY A 168 12.45 -15.27 6.01
C GLY A 168 11.10 -14.87 6.60
N LYS A 169 10.21 -15.86 6.72
CA LYS A 169 8.81 -15.69 7.15
C LYS A 169 8.65 -15.09 8.56
N GLY A 170 9.59 -15.34 9.46
CA GLY A 170 9.51 -14.90 10.86
C GLY A 170 9.68 -13.40 11.05
N TYR A 171 10.34 -12.70 10.13
CA TYR A 171 10.61 -11.27 10.27
C TYR A 171 9.31 -10.44 10.33
N ARG A 172 8.37 -10.71 9.42
CA ARG A 172 7.08 -10.00 9.41
C ARG A 172 6.25 -10.32 10.64
N THR A 173 6.26 -11.56 11.13
CA THR A 173 5.62 -11.91 12.42
C THR A 173 6.15 -11.04 13.56
N GLN A 174 7.46 -10.85 13.64
CA GLN A 174 8.08 -10.00 14.68
C GLN A 174 7.71 -8.52 14.52
N CYS A 175 7.51 -8.06 13.29
CA CYS A 175 7.11 -6.68 13.00
C CYS A 175 5.65 -6.41 13.41
N VAL A 176 4.73 -7.27 12.96
CA VAL A 176 3.29 -7.03 13.14
C VAL A 176 2.81 -7.34 14.56
N THR A 177 3.43 -8.27 15.29
CA THR A 177 3.06 -8.54 16.69
C THR A 177 3.30 -7.36 17.62
N LYS A 178 4.21 -6.44 17.25
CA LYS A 178 4.46 -5.19 17.97
C LYS A 178 3.50 -4.06 17.58
N TRP A 179 2.68 -4.27 16.54
CA TRP A 179 1.71 -3.29 16.09
C TRP A 179 0.46 -3.35 16.99
N SER A 180 0.08 -2.22 17.59
CA SER A 180 -1.02 -2.16 18.58
C SER A 180 -2.38 -2.60 18.05
N ARG A 181 -2.57 -2.64 16.73
CA ARG A 181 -3.81 -3.06 16.05
C ARG A 181 -3.77 -4.50 15.53
N TYR A 182 -2.73 -5.26 15.88
CA TYR A 182 -2.60 -6.66 15.48
C TYR A 182 -3.76 -7.51 16.01
N ARG A 183 -4.38 -8.29 15.12
CA ARG A 183 -5.56 -9.13 15.43
C ARG A 183 -5.28 -10.63 15.38
N GLY A 184 -4.01 -11.05 15.41
CA GLY A 184 -3.64 -12.47 15.32
C GLY A 184 -3.67 -13.02 13.89
N GLU A 185 -3.59 -12.15 12.87
CA GLU A 185 -3.59 -12.56 11.47
C GLU A 185 -2.26 -13.18 11.04
N GLU A 186 -2.31 -14.10 10.08
CA GLU A 186 -1.14 -14.76 9.54
C GLU A 186 -0.25 -13.79 8.76
N SER A 187 0.74 -13.23 9.46
CA SER A 187 1.83 -12.40 8.90
C SER A 187 2.58 -13.03 7.72
N THR A 188 2.45 -14.34 7.51
CA THR A 188 3.03 -15.06 6.37
C THR A 188 2.31 -14.81 5.05
N THR A 189 1.08 -14.27 5.11
CA THR A 189 0.19 -14.07 3.96
C THR A 189 0.10 -12.61 3.50
N ILE A 190 0.93 -11.71 4.05
CA ILE A 190 0.86 -10.27 3.74
C ILE A 190 0.96 -9.97 2.24
N PRO A 191 1.90 -10.56 1.46
CA PRO A 191 1.90 -10.36 0.01
C PRO A 191 0.59 -10.76 -0.65
N GLU A 192 0.05 -11.92 -0.27
CA GLU A 192 -1.17 -12.48 -0.83
C GLU A 192 -2.41 -11.64 -0.45
N GLN A 193 -2.40 -10.99 0.72
CA GLN A 193 -3.43 -10.04 1.13
C GLN A 193 -3.44 -8.79 0.24
N TRP A 194 -2.27 -8.28 -0.14
CA TRP A 194 -2.16 -7.17 -1.10
C TRP A 194 -2.60 -7.57 -2.51
N GLU A 195 -2.20 -8.75 -2.98
CA GLU A 195 -2.65 -9.31 -4.27
C GLU A 195 -4.15 -9.54 -4.33
N ALA A 196 -4.78 -9.91 -3.20
CA ALA A 196 -6.23 -10.06 -3.16
C ALA A 196 -6.96 -8.73 -3.43
N LEU A 197 -6.33 -7.57 -3.17
CA LEU A 197 -6.88 -6.24 -3.43
C LEU A 197 -6.67 -5.75 -4.87
N THR A 198 -5.75 -6.36 -5.62
CA THR A 198 -5.54 -6.06 -7.05
C THR A 198 -6.56 -6.79 -7.94
N CYS A 199 -7.12 -7.90 -7.48
CA CYS A 199 -8.15 -8.63 -8.23
C CYS A 199 -9.43 -7.79 -8.39
N VAL A 200 -9.67 -7.31 -9.62
CA VAL A 200 -10.94 -6.65 -10.00
C VAL A 200 -12.07 -7.68 -9.96
N SER A 201 -13.17 -7.35 -9.26
CA SER A 201 -14.45 -7.97 -9.54
C SER A 201 -14.93 -7.41 -10.88
N GLY A 202 -14.75 -8.18 -11.95
CA GLY A 202 -15.34 -7.88 -13.26
C GLY A 202 -16.86 -7.83 -13.20
#